data_AF-A0A7C1KXP4-F1
#
_entry.id   AF-A0A7C1KXP4-F1
#
_cell.length_a   1.000
_cell.length_b   1.000
_cell.length_c   1.000
_cell.angle_alpha   90.00
_cell.angle_beta   90.00
_cell.angle_gamma   90.00
#
_symmetry.space_group_name_H-M   'P 1'
#
loop_
_entity.id
_entity.type
_entity.pdbx_description
1 polymer ?
#
loop_
_entity_poly.entity_id
_entity_poly.type
_entity_poly.pdbx_seq_one_letter_code
_entity_poly.pdbx_strand_id
1 'polypeptide(L)' 'MHDYNFQHTHLPYSATACPCLSIDCVVTSPPYWGLRDYGVSGQLGLEPTIDEYISNMTAVFKKVRR' A
#
# COMPACT_ATOMS: atom_id res chain seq x y z
N MET A 1 -19.28 -18.64 -11.68
CA MET A 1 -18.79 -17.26 -11.42
C MET A 1 -17.67 -17.41 -10.42
N HIS A 2 -16.46 -16.96 -10.73
CA HIS A 2 -15.40 -16.92 -9.72
C HIS A 2 -15.73 -15.75 -8.79
N ASP A 3 -15.92 -16.05 -7.51
CA ASP A 3 -16.15 -15.03 -6.48
C ASP A 3 -14.84 -14.26 -6.28
N TYR A 4 -14.72 -13.09 -6.91
CA TYR A 4 -13.61 -12.19 -6.67
C TYR A 4 -13.79 -11.53 -5.30
N ASN A 5 -12.90 -11.84 -4.37
CA ASN A 5 -12.93 -11.28 -3.02
C ASN A 5 -12.28 -9.88 -3.03
N PHE A 6 -13.09 -8.84 -3.22
CA PHE A 6 -12.62 -7.45 -3.17
C PHE A 6 -12.49 -6.97 -1.72
N GLN A 7 -11.26 -6.73 -1.26
CA GLN A 7 -10.98 -6.11 0.04
C GLN A 7 -10.47 -4.67 -0.16
N HIS A 8 -11.23 -3.68 0.30
CA HIS A 8 -10.83 -2.27 0.29
C HIS A 8 -10.21 -1.89 1.65
N THR A 9 -8.90 -1.62 1.66
CA THR A 9 -8.13 -1.39 2.89
C THR A 9 -6.93 -0.47 2.66
N HIS A 10 -6.40 0.11 3.75
CA HIS A 10 -5.17 0.90 3.69
C HIS A 10 -3.94 0.00 3.79
N LEU A 11 -3.06 0.08 2.78
CA LEU A 11 -1.74 -0.52 2.84
C LEU A 11 -0.83 0.27 3.80
N PRO A 12 0.12 -0.37 4.50
CA PRO A 12 0.53 -1.79 4.39
C PRO A 12 -0.18 -2.77 5.33
N TYR A 13 -1.13 -2.29 6.15
CA TYR A 13 -1.66 -3.07 7.28
C TYR A 13 -2.45 -4.32 6.86
N SER A 14 -3.22 -4.25 5.77
CA SER A 14 -4.10 -5.34 5.34
C SER A 14 -3.41 -6.47 4.56
N ALA A 15 -2.37 -6.18 3.78
CA ALA A 15 -1.69 -7.20 2.97
C ALA A 15 -0.98 -8.29 3.79
N THR A 16 -0.73 -8.04 5.09
CA THR A 16 -0.11 -9.04 5.98
C THR A 16 -1.15 -9.95 6.63
N ALA A 17 -2.44 -9.58 6.61
CA ALA A 17 -3.53 -10.35 7.22
C ALA A 17 -4.14 -11.40 6.26
N CYS A 18 -3.84 -11.34 4.97
CA CYS A 18 -4.32 -12.30 3.98
C CYS A 18 -3.38 -13.53 3.91
N PRO A 19 -3.91 -14.76 3.71
CA PRO A 19 -3.09 -15.92 3.39
C PRO A 19 -2.18 -15.68 2.18
N CYS A 20 -1.04 -16.40 2.09
CA CYS A 20 -0.23 -16.35 0.87
C CYS A 20 -1.04 -16.88 -0.33
N LEU A 21 -0.83 -16.28 -1.51
CA LEU A 21 -1.51 -16.66 -2.76
C LEU A 21 -3.04 -16.49 -2.78
N SER A 22 -3.65 -15.75 -1.85
CA SER A 22 -5.11 -15.51 -1.84
C SER A 22 -5.53 -14.19 -2.50
N ILE A 23 -4.61 -13.47 -3.15
CA ILE A 23 -4.85 -12.19 -3.81
C ILE A 23 -4.43 -12.31 -5.28
N ASP A 24 -5.38 -12.23 -6.19
CA ASP A 24 -5.14 -12.32 -7.64
C ASP A 24 -4.67 -10.99 -8.25
N CYS A 25 -5.12 -9.86 -7.71
CA CYS A 25 -4.83 -8.53 -8.23
C CYS A 25 -4.89 -7.46 -7.13
N VAL A 26 -3.96 -6.51 -7.18
CA VAL A 26 -3.98 -5.31 -6.34
C VAL A 26 -4.02 -4.08 -7.24
N VAL A 27 -5.10 -3.32 -7.13
CA VAL A 27 -5.26 -2.02 -7.80
C VAL A 27 -5.26 -0.95 -6.71
N THR A 28 -4.34 0.01 -6.81
CA THR A 28 -4.22 1.07 -5.82
C THR A 28 -3.79 2.39 -6.46
N SER A 29 -4.17 3.51 -5.84
CA SER A 29 -3.71 4.85 -6.16
C SER A 29 -2.75 5.32 -5.05
N PRO A 30 -1.43 5.11 -5.18
CA PRO A 30 -0.49 5.50 -4.15
C PRO A 30 -0.51 7.03 -3.96
N PRO A 31 -0.33 7.52 -2.72
CA PRO A 31 -0.30 8.96 -2.45
C PRO A 31 0.90 9.60 -3.15
N TYR A 32 0.69 10.77 -3.76
CA TYR A 32 1.78 11.53 -4.39
C TYR A 32 2.65 12.22 -3.34
N TRP A 33 3.96 12.22 -3.56
CA TRP A 33 4.93 12.89 -2.68
C TRP A 33 4.72 14.41 -2.67
N GLY A 34 4.71 15.00 -1.47
CA GLY A 34 4.62 16.43 -1.20
C GLY A 34 3.26 17.08 -1.49
N LEU A 35 2.22 16.31 -1.85
CA LEU A 35 0.97 16.89 -2.34
C LEU A 35 -0.11 17.09 -1.26
N ARG A 36 -0.29 16.12 -0.35
CA ARG A 36 -1.41 16.11 0.60
C ARG A 36 -1.01 15.54 1.95
N ASP A 37 -1.44 16.23 3.00
CA ASP A 37 -1.47 15.70 4.36
C ASP A 37 -2.84 15.05 4.62
N TYR A 38 -2.83 13.76 4.93
CA TYR A 38 -4.03 13.00 5.29
C TYR A 38 -4.26 12.94 6.82
N GLY A 39 -3.37 13.52 7.63
CA GLY A 39 -3.50 13.58 9.08
C GLY A 39 -3.39 12.22 9.78
N VAL A 40 -2.86 11.20 9.10
CA VAL A 40 -2.72 9.84 9.64
C VAL A 40 -1.25 9.57 9.97
N SER A 41 -0.99 9.01 11.16
CA SER A 41 0.35 8.59 11.55
C SER A 41 0.86 7.49 10.61
N GLY A 42 2.07 7.67 10.08
CA GLY A 42 2.67 6.73 9.13
C GLY A 42 2.10 6.83 7.72
N GLN A 43 1.45 7.94 7.35
CA GLN A 43 1.07 8.19 5.97
C GLN A 43 2.30 8.26 5.05
N LEU A 44 2.12 7.78 3.83
CA LEU A 44 3.11 7.92 2.76
C LEU A 44 2.85 9.22 2.00
N GLY A 45 3.91 9.86 1.53
CA GLY A 45 3.84 11.05 0.69
C GLY A 45 4.24 12.35 1.37
N LEU A 46 4.53 12.38 2.68
CA LEU A 46 5.10 13.55 3.38
C LEU A 46 6.50 13.28 3.96
N GLU A 47 7.21 12.29 3.42
CA GLU A 47 8.58 12.02 3.82
C GLU A 47 9.50 13.21 3.52
N PRO A 48 10.48 13.50 4.40
CA PRO A 48 11.44 14.61 4.22
C PRO A 48 12.22 14.56 2.90
N THR A 49 12.44 13.36 2.36
CA THR A 49 13.17 13.15 1.11
C THR A 49 12.39 12.24 0.17
N ILE A 50 12.60 12.45 -1.13
CA ILE A 50 11.98 11.61 -2.15
C ILE A 50 12.51 10.16 -2.10
N ASP A 51 13.77 9.96 -1.70
CA ASP A 51 14.35 8.63 -1.55
C ASP A 51 13.67 7.82 -0.46
N GLU A 52 13.32 8.46 0.66
CA GLU A 52 12.60 7.82 1.76
C GLU A 52 11.16 7.46 1.34
N TYR A 53 10.48 8.34 0.62
CA TYR A 53 9.18 8.05 0.01
C TYR A 53 9.25 6.84 -0.94
N ILE A 54 10.23 6.79 -1.84
CA ILE A 54 10.42 5.67 -2.77
C ILE A 54 10.73 4.38 -2.01
N SER A 55 11.61 4.45 -1.02
CA SER A 55 11.98 3.30 -0.17
C SER A 55 10.75 2.72 0.53
N ASN A 56 9.96 3.57 1.18
CA ASN A 56 8.73 3.18 1.87
C ASN A 56 7.71 2.58 0.89
N MET A 57 7.53 3.21 -0.28
CA MET A 57 6.62 2.72 -1.32
C MET A 57 7.03 1.32 -1.79
N THR A 58 8.31 1.11 -2.10
CA THR A 58 8.80 -0.21 -2.54
C THR A 58 8.67 -1.26 -1.44
N ALA A 59 8.83 -0.89 -0.17
CA ALA A 59 8.62 -1.79 0.95
C ALA A 59 7.15 -2.26 1.06
N VAL A 60 6.19 -1.39 0.77
CA VAL A 60 4.76 -1.77 0.70
C VAL A 60 4.52 -2.77 -0.43
N PHE A 61 4.97 -2.48 -1.65
CA PHE A 61 4.77 -3.40 -2.78
C PHE A 61 5.50 -4.74 -2.60
N LYS A 62 6.66 -4.77 -1.92
CA LYS A 62 7.33 -6.02 -1.54
C LYS A 62 6.48 -6.89 -0.62
N LYS A 63 5.65 -6.30 0.25
CA LYS A 63 4.72 -7.06 1.11
C LYS A 63 3.53 -7.62 0.32
N VAL A 64 3.10 -6.93 -0.73
CA VAL A 64 2.01 -7.37 -1.61
C VAL A 64 2.42 -8.57 -2.47
N ARG A 65 3.67 -8.65 -2.90
CA ARG A 65 4.21 -9.75 -3.74
C ARG A 65 4.32 -11.12 -3.03
N ARG A 66 4.03 -11.21 -1.73
CA ARG A 66 4.37 -12.38 -0.89
C ARG A 66 3.75 -13.69 -1.35
#